data_AF-A0A9D6FUX9-F1
#
_entry.id   AF-A0A9D6FUX9-F1
#
_cell.length_a   1.000
_cell.length_b   1.000
_cell.length_c   1.000
_cell.angle_alpha   90.00
_cell.angle_beta   90.00
_cell.angle_gamma   90.00
#
_symmetry.space_group_name_H-M   'P 1'
#
loop_
_entity.id
_entity.type
_entity.pdbx_description
1 polymer ?
#
loop_
_entity_poly.entity_id
_entity_poly.type
_entity_poly.pdbx_seq_one_letter_code
_entity_poly.pdbx_strand_id
1 'polypeptide(L)'
;MNRWMIAFATVLSCCSSPPYPTFAGLTFEPSAAAYDPATERLLVLNDVDSIVYRYAIRDDRLVLPEGEFHRALRYPDEGLGMKFESLTRMPDGSFLAATAFDRPDPNFRRVVRFSFRRAGPIEAAPIPVDEEALRARVRAVTSGAWFKIEGVAVDAAGTSVLFGVRQAGPDYRNPRPLVLLLRCPFSEGRIGAPEAAFLLSTRETLGREEGLSDLQRDPRDGSWLILTSHEAGGRHEGHLFRLPAGAFEGPGPAPSLGRPLRAFRAKPEGLAILPTGALVVVFDDDKEPKKRFSGYEQSEGLFEIFEPGR
;
A
#
# COMPACT_ATOMS: atom_id res chain seq x y z
N MET A 1 -42.73 -12.90 19.85
CA MET A 1 -41.41 -12.24 19.88
C MET A 1 -40.39 -13.19 19.27
N ASN A 2 -40.14 -13.06 17.97
CA ASN A 2 -39.22 -13.96 17.26
C ASN A 2 -37.79 -13.47 17.43
N ARG A 3 -37.02 -14.19 18.26
CA ARG A 3 -35.56 -14.06 18.34
C ARG A 3 -34.96 -14.68 17.10
N TRP A 4 -34.58 -13.85 16.13
CA TRP A 4 -33.68 -14.25 15.06
C TRP A 4 -32.28 -14.43 15.65
N MET A 5 -31.91 -15.69 15.93
CA MET A 5 -30.51 -16.08 16.05
C MET A 5 -29.90 -15.97 14.66
N ILE A 6 -29.21 -14.86 14.40
CA ILE A 6 -28.29 -14.77 13.27
C ILE A 6 -27.11 -15.68 13.66
N ALA A 7 -27.12 -16.90 13.13
CA ALA A 7 -25.96 -17.77 13.16
C ALA A 7 -24.85 -17.06 12.39
N PHE A 8 -23.88 -16.49 13.09
CA PHE A 8 -22.61 -16.10 12.50
C PHE A 8 -21.94 -17.37 12.03
N ALA A 9 -22.13 -17.71 10.76
CA ALA A 9 -21.29 -18.68 10.09
C ALA A 9 -19.86 -18.09 10.09
N THR A 10 -19.05 -18.56 11.04
CA THR A 10 -17.61 -18.33 11.06
C THR A 10 -17.04 -19.04 9.84
N VAL A 11 -17.13 -18.42 8.67
CA VAL A 11 -16.27 -18.81 7.56
C VAL A 11 -14.88 -18.44 8.06
N LEU A 12 -14.08 -19.45 8.37
CA LEU A 12 -12.67 -19.28 8.67
C LEU A 12 -12.06 -18.68 7.40
N SER A 13 -11.59 -17.44 7.46
CA SER A 13 -10.72 -16.91 6.42
C SER A 13 -9.53 -17.85 6.35
N CYS A 14 -9.35 -18.58 5.24
CA CYS A 14 -8.19 -19.43 5.03
C CYS A 14 -6.95 -18.53 5.10
N CYS A 15 -6.22 -18.56 6.22
CA CYS A 15 -4.88 -17.99 6.28
C CYS A 15 -4.02 -18.81 5.33
N SER A 16 -3.42 -18.18 4.33
CA SER A 16 -2.20 -18.72 3.75
C SER A 16 -1.21 -18.90 4.89
N SER A 17 -0.73 -20.14 5.03
CA SER A 17 0.35 -20.43 5.95
C SER A 17 1.63 -20.50 5.12
N PRO A 18 2.74 -19.94 5.61
CA PRO A 18 4.04 -20.08 4.98
C PRO A 18 4.35 -21.57 4.70
N PRO A 19 5.15 -21.88 3.66
CA PRO A 19 6.01 -20.95 2.93
C PRO A 19 5.30 -20.13 1.82
N TYR A 20 5.50 -18.80 1.84
CA TYR A 20 5.32 -17.88 0.72
C TYR A 20 6.41 -18.00 -0.38
N PRO A 21 6.09 -17.82 -1.66
CA PRO A 21 7.08 -17.63 -2.71
C PRO A 21 8.09 -16.49 -2.45
N THR A 22 9.30 -16.62 -2.99
CA THR A 22 10.37 -15.59 -2.94
C THR A 22 10.65 -14.99 -4.32
N PHE A 23 11.18 -13.76 -4.36
CA PHE A 23 11.66 -13.17 -5.62
C PHE A 23 12.93 -13.88 -6.10
N ALA A 24 12.93 -14.33 -7.35
CA ALA A 24 14.03 -15.13 -7.88
C ALA A 24 15.36 -14.35 -7.87
N GLY A 25 16.34 -14.83 -7.09
CA GLY A 25 17.73 -14.36 -7.12
C GLY A 25 17.96 -12.96 -6.55
N LEU A 26 17.01 -12.43 -5.77
CA LEU A 26 17.09 -11.06 -5.25
C LEU A 26 16.75 -10.99 -3.77
N THR A 27 17.49 -10.10 -3.11
CA THR A 27 17.37 -9.75 -1.71
C THR A 27 17.05 -8.27 -1.63
N PHE A 28 15.86 -7.92 -1.16
CA PHE A 28 15.39 -6.54 -0.97
C PHE A 28 14.14 -6.51 -0.06
N GLU A 29 13.72 -5.32 0.38
CA GLU A 29 12.61 -5.08 1.31
C GLU A 29 11.42 -4.48 0.53
N PRO A 30 10.50 -5.30 -0.01
CA PRO A 30 9.39 -4.81 -0.83
C PRO A 30 8.45 -3.94 -0.01
N SER A 31 8.24 -2.70 -0.43
CA SER A 31 7.41 -1.74 0.29
C SER A 31 6.12 -1.38 -0.42
N ALA A 32 6.10 -1.46 -1.75
CA ALA A 32 4.90 -1.13 -2.54
C ALA A 32 4.86 -1.91 -3.85
N ALA A 33 3.67 -2.13 -4.39
CA ALA A 33 3.51 -2.82 -5.67
C ALA A 33 2.38 -2.22 -6.51
N ALA A 34 2.53 -2.25 -7.83
CA ALA A 34 1.44 -1.95 -8.76
C ALA A 34 1.63 -2.73 -10.06
N TYR A 35 0.52 -3.09 -10.71
CA TYR A 35 0.56 -3.78 -11.99
C TYR A 35 0.43 -2.79 -13.16
N ASP A 36 1.31 -2.92 -14.15
CA ASP A 36 1.21 -2.22 -15.42
C ASP A 36 0.65 -3.13 -16.53
N PRO A 37 -0.61 -2.96 -16.95
CA PRO A 37 -1.18 -3.71 -18.06
C PRO A 37 -0.56 -3.37 -19.41
N ALA A 38 0.03 -2.19 -19.59
CA ALA A 38 0.62 -1.80 -20.89
C ALA A 38 1.91 -2.58 -21.18
N THR A 39 2.67 -2.92 -20.13
CA THR A 39 3.90 -3.69 -20.26
C THR A 39 3.79 -5.11 -19.72
N GLU A 40 2.65 -5.48 -19.13
CA GLU A 40 2.40 -6.75 -18.44
C GLU A 40 3.45 -7.03 -17.36
N ARG A 41 3.75 -6.01 -16.55
CA ARG A 41 4.74 -6.10 -15.48
C ARG A 41 4.12 -5.75 -14.15
N LEU A 42 4.42 -6.55 -13.14
CA LEU A 42 4.34 -6.14 -11.75
C LEU A 42 5.54 -5.25 -11.46
N LEU A 43 5.29 -4.01 -11.05
CA LEU A 43 6.30 -3.10 -10.52
C LEU A 43 6.30 -3.22 -9.00
N VAL A 44 7.49 -3.29 -8.42
CA VAL A 44 7.68 -3.37 -6.96
C VAL A 44 8.73 -2.32 -6.57
N LEU A 45 8.43 -1.53 -5.55
CA LEU A 45 9.38 -0.61 -4.94
C LEU A 45 10.02 -1.26 -3.71
N ASN A 46 11.19 -0.76 -3.36
CA ASN A 46 11.96 -1.20 -2.22
C ASN A 46 12.02 -0.08 -1.18
N ASP A 47 12.00 -0.45 0.09
CA ASP A 47 12.09 0.50 1.20
C ASP A 47 13.48 1.14 1.32
N VAL A 48 14.53 0.46 0.82
CA VAL A 48 15.93 0.87 1.06
C VAL A 48 16.64 1.45 -0.16
N ASP A 49 16.08 1.37 -1.36
CA ASP A 49 16.71 1.89 -2.58
C ASP A 49 15.73 2.63 -3.50
N SER A 50 16.22 3.09 -4.65
CA SER A 50 15.43 3.78 -5.69
C SER A 50 15.01 2.86 -6.83
N ILE A 51 15.26 1.56 -6.72
CA ILE A 51 15.07 0.63 -7.81
C ILE A 51 13.58 0.29 -7.94
N VAL A 52 13.06 0.52 -9.15
CA VAL A 52 11.80 -0.06 -9.58
C VAL A 52 12.10 -1.48 -10.06
N TYR A 53 11.78 -2.45 -9.20
CA TYR A 53 11.83 -3.85 -9.54
C TYR A 53 10.66 -4.18 -10.46
N ARG A 54 10.86 -5.14 -11.37
CA ARG A 54 9.87 -5.48 -12.39
C ARG A 54 9.88 -6.96 -12.66
N TYR A 55 8.70 -7.53 -12.72
CA TYR A 55 8.51 -8.96 -12.87
C TYR A 55 7.36 -9.25 -13.84
N ALA A 56 7.54 -10.27 -14.66
CA ALA A 56 6.43 -10.97 -15.28
C ALA A 56 5.91 -12.03 -14.31
N ILE A 57 4.61 -12.32 -14.43
CA ILE A 57 3.96 -13.38 -13.65
C ILE A 57 3.89 -14.63 -14.53
N ARG A 58 4.49 -15.73 -14.08
CA ARG A 58 4.51 -17.02 -14.80
C ARG A 58 4.35 -18.16 -13.79
N ASP A 59 3.31 -18.98 -13.94
CA ASP A 59 3.05 -20.14 -13.08
C ASP A 59 3.12 -19.80 -11.58
N ASP A 60 2.40 -18.74 -11.17
CA ASP A 60 2.39 -18.18 -9.81
C ASP A 60 3.76 -17.71 -9.27
N ARG A 61 4.71 -17.46 -10.16
CA ARG A 61 6.05 -16.92 -9.84
C ARG A 61 6.25 -15.54 -10.42
N LEU A 62 7.04 -14.75 -9.71
CA LEU A 62 7.56 -13.47 -10.18
C LEU A 62 8.95 -13.68 -10.79
N VAL A 63 9.05 -13.48 -12.10
CA VAL A 63 10.26 -13.75 -12.88
C VAL A 63 10.69 -12.47 -13.60
N LEU A 64 11.95 -12.10 -13.49
CA LEU A 64 12.54 -11.08 -14.35
C LEU A 64 12.69 -11.66 -15.76
N PRO A 65 12.00 -11.13 -16.80
CA PRO A 65 12.13 -11.66 -18.14
C PRO A 65 13.56 -11.56 -18.66
N GLU A 66 13.96 -12.51 -19.50
CA GLU A 66 15.27 -12.50 -20.14
C GLU A 66 15.50 -11.19 -20.91
N GLY A 67 16.68 -10.59 -20.73
CA GLY A 67 17.05 -9.32 -21.35
C GLY A 67 16.44 -8.08 -20.70
N GLU A 68 15.59 -8.24 -19.68
CA GLU A 68 15.16 -7.13 -18.81
C GLU A 68 16.04 -7.03 -17.57
N PHE A 69 16.05 -5.86 -16.95
CA PHE A 69 16.82 -5.61 -15.72
C PHE A 69 16.14 -4.52 -14.91
N HIS A 70 16.27 -4.53 -13.59
CA HIS A 70 15.68 -3.47 -12.76
C HIS A 70 16.28 -2.10 -13.07
N ARG A 71 15.57 -1.03 -12.71
CA ARG A 71 15.95 0.35 -13.05
C ARG A 71 15.73 1.27 -11.87
N ALA A 72 16.73 2.11 -11.61
CA ALA A 72 16.58 3.18 -10.65
C ALA A 72 15.59 4.23 -11.16
N LEU A 73 14.71 4.66 -10.25
CA LEU A 73 13.89 5.86 -10.36
C LEU A 73 14.78 7.08 -10.11
N ARG A 74 14.83 7.98 -11.09
CA ARG A 74 15.70 9.17 -11.06
C ARG A 74 14.90 10.44 -11.00
N TYR A 75 15.39 11.39 -10.22
CA TYR A 75 14.99 12.79 -10.31
C TYR A 75 15.94 13.49 -11.28
N PRO A 76 15.43 14.20 -12.30
CA PRO A 76 16.25 14.87 -13.30
C PRO A 76 17.39 15.72 -12.71
N ASP A 77 17.15 16.41 -11.59
CA ASP A 77 18.08 17.38 -11.01
C ASP A 77 18.63 17.00 -9.63
N GLU A 78 18.12 15.93 -8.99
CA GLU A 78 18.41 15.60 -7.58
C GLU A 78 19.02 14.21 -7.38
N GLY A 79 19.19 13.43 -8.44
CA GLY A 79 19.77 12.09 -8.36
C GLY A 79 18.74 11.00 -8.03
N LEU A 80 19.04 10.14 -7.06
CA LEU A 80 18.24 8.94 -6.77
C LEU A 80 17.16 9.19 -5.71
N GLY A 81 15.99 8.57 -5.91
CA GLY A 81 14.97 8.42 -4.87
C GLY A 81 15.48 7.73 -3.61
N MET A 82 14.88 8.03 -2.47
CA MET A 82 15.04 7.23 -1.26
C MET A 82 13.66 6.82 -0.76
N LYS A 83 13.51 5.53 -0.41
CA LYS A 83 12.43 4.99 0.43
C LYS A 83 11.01 5.38 0.01
N PHE A 84 10.43 4.59 -0.87
CA PHE A 84 9.00 4.68 -1.21
C PHE A 84 8.21 3.69 -0.39
N GLU A 85 7.06 4.11 0.12
CA GLU A 85 6.18 3.28 0.94
C GLU A 85 4.86 2.97 0.23
N SER A 86 4.61 3.57 -0.94
CA SER A 86 3.37 3.36 -1.68
C SER A 86 3.55 3.56 -3.17
N LEU A 87 2.72 2.85 -3.96
CA LEU A 87 2.71 2.91 -5.43
C LEU A 87 1.30 2.63 -5.94
N THR A 88 0.74 3.54 -6.73
CA THR A 88 -0.54 3.33 -7.43
C THR A 88 -0.40 3.68 -8.90
N ARG A 89 -1.16 2.97 -9.74
CA ARG A 89 -1.30 3.33 -11.15
C ARG A 89 -2.37 4.40 -11.33
N MET A 90 -2.10 5.36 -12.21
CA MET A 90 -3.03 6.41 -12.64
C MET A 90 -3.90 5.95 -13.82
N PRO A 91 -5.07 6.56 -14.05
CA PRO A 91 -5.91 6.25 -15.21
C PRO A 91 -5.21 6.44 -16.56
N ASP A 92 -4.33 7.44 -16.66
CA ASP A 92 -3.54 7.72 -17.87
C ASP A 92 -2.35 6.77 -18.09
N GLY A 93 -2.15 5.82 -17.18
CA GLY A 93 -1.07 4.83 -17.22
C GLY A 93 0.26 5.28 -16.64
N SER A 94 0.36 6.51 -16.15
CA SER A 94 1.46 6.90 -15.26
C SER A 94 1.29 6.26 -13.86
N PHE A 95 2.27 6.47 -13.00
CA PHE A 95 2.28 5.98 -11.62
C PHE A 95 2.48 7.15 -10.67
N LEU A 96 1.83 7.08 -9.52
CA LEU A 96 2.16 7.89 -8.35
C LEU A 96 2.83 7.00 -7.31
N ALA A 97 3.94 7.46 -6.74
CA ALA A 97 4.57 6.86 -5.59
C ALA A 97 4.73 7.91 -4.49
N ALA A 98 4.57 7.51 -3.24
CA ALA A 98 4.83 8.38 -2.09
C ALA A 98 5.89 7.78 -1.18
N THR A 99 6.74 8.65 -0.64
CA THR A 99 7.61 8.31 0.48
C THR A 99 6.81 8.31 1.79
N ALA A 100 7.45 7.99 2.91
CA ALA A 100 6.78 7.74 4.20
C ALA A 100 6.11 8.95 4.87
N PHE A 101 6.51 10.18 4.54
CA PHE A 101 6.15 11.41 5.29
C PHE A 101 6.46 11.38 6.80
N ASP A 102 7.37 10.50 7.24
CA ASP A 102 7.66 10.18 8.64
C ASP A 102 8.75 11.07 9.27
N ARG A 103 9.53 11.80 8.47
CA ARG A 103 10.70 12.58 8.92
C ARG A 103 10.63 14.02 8.44
N PRO A 104 11.27 14.99 9.12
CA PRO A 104 11.36 16.39 8.66
C PRO A 104 12.16 16.58 7.38
N ASP A 105 12.99 15.60 7.00
CA ASP A 105 13.77 15.64 5.78
C ASP A 105 12.86 15.63 4.53
N PRO A 106 12.97 16.63 3.64
CA PRO A 106 12.20 16.70 2.40
C PRO A 106 12.33 15.49 1.47
N ASN A 107 13.39 14.68 1.61
CA ASN A 107 13.55 13.45 0.83
C ASN A 107 12.51 12.38 1.22
N PHE A 108 12.01 12.43 2.46
CA PHE A 108 10.99 11.51 2.97
C PHE A 108 9.58 12.12 2.95
N ARG A 109 9.39 13.25 2.27
CA ARG A 109 8.09 13.95 2.16
C ARG A 109 7.78 14.29 0.71
N ARG A 110 7.65 13.25 -0.12
CA ARG A 110 7.47 13.43 -1.56
C ARG A 110 6.37 12.55 -2.08
N VAL A 111 5.59 13.12 -2.97
CA VAL A 111 4.84 12.37 -3.96
C VAL A 111 5.51 12.61 -5.29
N VAL A 112 5.68 11.56 -6.06
CA VAL A 112 6.34 11.62 -7.36
C VAL A 112 5.46 10.94 -8.40
N ARG A 113 5.52 11.45 -9.63
CA ARG A 113 4.85 10.87 -10.78
C ARG A 113 5.87 10.41 -11.79
N PHE A 114 5.71 9.21 -12.32
CA PHE A 114 6.57 8.69 -13.38
C PHE A 114 5.78 7.86 -14.38
N SER A 115 6.36 7.65 -15.56
CA SER A 115 5.86 6.67 -16.53
C SER A 115 6.84 5.51 -16.60
N PHE A 116 6.32 4.29 -16.54
CA PHE A 116 7.16 3.11 -16.73
C PHE A 116 7.36 2.82 -18.22
N ARG A 117 8.61 2.51 -18.59
CA ARG A 117 8.98 2.06 -19.93
C ARG A 117 9.91 0.84 -19.79
N ARG A 118 9.77 -0.14 -20.68
CA ARG A 118 10.64 -1.33 -20.68
C ARG A 118 12.12 -0.96 -20.86
N ALA A 119 12.38 0.00 -21.74
CA ALA A 119 13.72 0.53 -22.02
C ALA A 119 13.87 2.01 -21.62
N GLY A 120 15.11 2.42 -21.33
CA GLY A 120 15.46 3.78 -20.93
C GLY A 120 15.47 4.01 -19.41
N PRO A 121 15.83 5.23 -18.97
CA PRO A 121 15.70 5.65 -17.59
C PRO A 121 14.22 5.80 -17.19
N ILE A 122 13.93 5.64 -15.89
CA ILE A 122 12.63 5.98 -15.31
C ILE A 122 12.81 7.32 -14.61
N GLU A 123 12.22 8.36 -15.17
CA GLU A 123 12.27 9.71 -14.61
C GLU A 123 11.00 9.99 -13.82
N ALA A 124 11.21 10.51 -12.61
CA ALA A 124 10.15 10.90 -11.69
C ALA A 124 10.12 12.42 -11.55
N ALA A 125 8.92 12.99 -11.69
CA ALA A 125 8.66 14.39 -11.42
C ALA A 125 8.01 14.53 -10.03
N PRO A 126 8.52 15.40 -9.15
CA PRO A 126 7.86 15.67 -7.88
C PRO A 126 6.49 16.32 -8.12
N ILE A 127 5.52 15.92 -7.30
CA ILE A 127 4.17 16.47 -7.28
C ILE A 127 4.05 17.35 -6.03
N PRO A 128 3.79 18.66 -6.17
CA PRO A 128 3.56 19.53 -5.03
C PRO A 128 2.35 19.07 -4.22
N VAL A 129 2.51 19.02 -2.90
CA VAL A 129 1.48 18.66 -1.91
C VAL A 129 1.30 19.80 -0.93
N ASP A 130 0.06 20.12 -0.58
CA ASP A 130 -0.25 21.01 0.55
C ASP A 130 -0.01 20.30 1.89
N GLU A 131 1.26 20.17 2.27
CA GLU A 131 1.69 19.46 3.48
C GLU A 131 1.15 20.10 4.77
N GLU A 132 1.00 21.43 4.79
CA GLU A 132 0.48 22.14 5.95
C GLU A 132 -0.99 21.79 6.17
N ALA A 133 -1.80 21.83 5.12
CA ALA A 133 -3.20 21.40 5.20
C ALA A 133 -3.33 19.91 5.53
N LEU A 134 -2.45 19.06 5.00
CA LEU A 134 -2.40 17.64 5.34
C LEU A 134 -2.14 17.43 6.83
N ARG A 135 -1.12 18.08 7.38
CA ARG A 135 -0.78 18.02 8.81
C ARG A 135 -1.90 18.58 9.69
N ALA A 136 -2.48 19.70 9.30
CA ALA A 136 -3.61 20.31 10.01
C ALA A 136 -4.80 19.35 10.07
N ARG A 137 -5.13 18.69 8.95
CA ARG A 137 -6.22 17.71 8.90
C ARG A 137 -5.93 16.48 9.75
N VAL A 138 -4.74 15.90 9.67
CA VAL A 138 -4.38 14.75 10.52
C VAL A 138 -4.49 15.12 11.99
N ARG A 139 -3.94 16.28 12.40
CA ARG A 139 -4.01 16.76 13.78
C ARG A 139 -5.46 16.96 14.24
N ALA A 140 -6.32 17.48 13.38
CA ALA A 140 -7.74 17.66 13.70
C ALA A 140 -8.47 16.33 13.96
N VAL A 141 -8.07 15.25 13.29
CA VAL A 141 -8.71 13.92 13.42
C VAL A 141 -8.09 13.09 14.55
N THR A 142 -6.76 13.12 14.71
CA THR A 142 -6.04 12.18 15.59
C THR A 142 -5.48 12.84 16.85
N SER A 143 -5.52 14.17 16.94
CA SER A 143 -4.75 14.97 17.92
C SER A 143 -3.22 14.80 17.84
N GLY A 144 -2.70 14.03 16.88
CA GLY A 144 -1.26 13.82 16.66
C GLY A 144 -0.61 14.97 15.88
N ALA A 145 0.62 15.34 16.27
CA ALA A 145 1.44 16.32 15.54
C ALA A 145 2.31 15.70 14.45
N TRP A 146 2.56 14.39 14.58
CA TRP A 146 3.34 13.56 13.67
C TRP A 146 2.44 12.48 13.04
N PHE A 147 2.77 12.09 11.80
CA PHE A 147 2.10 11.03 11.08
C PHE A 147 3.03 10.37 10.05
N LYS A 148 2.67 9.14 9.62
CA LYS A 148 3.33 8.38 8.54
C LYS A 148 2.29 8.03 7.48
N ILE A 149 2.60 8.29 6.21
CA ILE A 149 1.82 7.87 5.03
C ILE A 149 2.45 6.59 4.48
N GLU A 150 1.60 5.58 4.21
CA GLU A 150 1.98 4.35 3.50
C GLU A 150 0.96 3.96 2.42
N GLY A 151 -0.13 4.70 2.29
CA GLY A 151 -1.08 4.49 1.21
C GLY A 151 -1.13 5.68 0.26
N VAL A 152 -1.13 5.41 -1.03
CA VAL A 152 -1.57 6.38 -2.03
C VAL A 152 -2.43 5.67 -3.05
N ALA A 153 -3.60 6.22 -3.33
CA ALA A 153 -4.49 5.71 -4.37
C ALA A 153 -5.17 6.87 -5.08
N VAL A 154 -5.73 6.60 -6.25
CA VAL A 154 -6.49 7.61 -7.00
C VAL A 154 -7.91 7.14 -7.31
N ASP A 155 -8.81 8.09 -7.43
CA ASP A 155 -10.17 7.82 -7.91
C ASP A 155 -10.16 7.40 -9.39
N ALA A 156 -11.33 6.96 -9.88
CA ALA A 156 -11.46 6.48 -11.27
C ALA A 156 -11.06 7.53 -12.32
N ALA A 157 -11.31 8.81 -12.01
CA ALA A 157 -11.06 9.92 -12.93
C ALA A 157 -9.62 10.45 -12.83
N GLY A 158 -8.85 10.05 -11.82
CA GLY A 158 -7.54 10.62 -11.53
C GLY A 158 -7.63 12.08 -11.09
N THR A 159 -8.76 12.49 -10.51
CA THR A 159 -9.05 13.85 -10.06
C THR A 159 -8.91 14.01 -8.55
N SER A 160 -8.68 12.91 -7.83
CA SER A 160 -8.42 12.94 -6.39
C SER A 160 -7.42 11.87 -6.01
N VAL A 161 -6.55 12.23 -5.07
CA VAL A 161 -5.62 11.32 -4.41
C VAL A 161 -6.18 11.02 -3.02
N LEU A 162 -6.18 9.75 -2.64
CA LEU A 162 -6.39 9.32 -1.27
C LEU A 162 -5.02 9.02 -0.65
N PHE A 163 -4.64 9.81 0.34
CA PHE A 163 -3.52 9.47 1.21
C PHE A 163 -3.99 8.55 2.33
N GLY A 164 -3.22 7.50 2.55
CA GLY A 164 -3.43 6.56 3.61
C GLY A 164 -2.39 6.73 4.71
N VAL A 165 -2.84 7.12 5.90
CA VAL A 165 -2.01 7.32 7.09
C VAL A 165 -1.99 6.02 7.91
N ARG A 166 -0.80 5.45 8.10
CA ARG A 166 -0.58 4.24 8.93
C ARG A 166 -0.57 4.54 10.42
N GLN A 167 0.07 5.65 10.77
CA GLN A 167 0.35 5.99 12.16
C GLN A 167 0.21 7.49 12.38
N ALA A 168 -0.23 7.86 13.58
CA ALA A 168 -0.11 9.22 14.08
C ALA A 168 0.19 9.25 15.58
N GLY A 169 0.79 10.33 16.05
CA GLY A 169 1.18 10.48 17.45
C GLY A 169 1.70 11.88 17.76
N PRO A 170 2.11 12.13 19.01
CA PRO A 170 2.80 13.37 19.35
C PRO A 170 4.14 13.50 18.62
N ASP A 171 4.83 12.38 18.37
CA ASP A 171 6.10 12.29 17.66
C ASP A 171 6.30 10.89 17.04
N TYR A 172 7.40 10.70 16.30
CA TYR A 172 7.76 9.44 15.65
C TYR A 172 8.14 8.30 16.61
N ARG A 173 8.38 8.61 17.88
CA ARG A 173 8.76 7.62 18.91
C ARG A 173 7.54 7.06 19.65
N ASN A 174 6.44 7.80 19.62
CA ASN A 174 5.18 7.43 20.25
C ASN A 174 4.02 7.34 19.23
N PRO A 175 4.20 6.63 18.10
CA PRO A 175 3.13 6.48 17.12
C PRO A 175 2.02 5.56 17.66
N ARG A 176 0.80 5.75 17.17
CA ARG A 176 -0.29 4.78 17.31
C ARG A 176 -0.71 4.29 15.92
N PRO A 177 -0.86 2.98 15.72
CA PRO A 177 -1.37 2.43 14.47
C PRO A 177 -2.83 2.85 14.26
N LEU A 178 -3.16 3.20 13.03
CA LEU A 178 -4.50 3.60 12.62
C LEU A 178 -4.68 3.40 11.11
N VAL A 179 -5.92 3.50 10.66
CA VAL A 179 -6.25 3.57 9.23
C VAL A 179 -7.02 4.86 9.01
N LEU A 180 -6.33 5.92 8.59
CA LEU A 180 -6.94 7.20 8.25
C LEU A 180 -6.71 7.49 6.77
N LEU A 181 -7.80 7.68 6.04
CA LEU A 181 -7.74 8.08 4.63
C LEU A 181 -8.08 9.56 4.50
N LEU A 182 -7.26 10.28 3.73
CA LEU A 182 -7.44 11.71 3.45
C LEU A 182 -7.62 11.89 1.95
N ARG A 183 -8.80 12.37 1.54
CA ARG A 183 -9.08 12.67 0.13
C ARG A 183 -8.64 14.09 -0.18
N CYS A 184 -7.76 14.23 -1.15
CA CYS A 184 -7.22 15.49 -1.63
C CYS A 184 -7.54 15.65 -3.13
N PRO A 185 -7.98 16.84 -3.59
CA PRO A 185 -8.16 17.08 -5.01
C PRO A 185 -6.80 17.03 -5.72
N PHE A 186 -6.77 16.47 -6.93
CA PHE A 186 -5.60 16.40 -7.79
C PHE A 186 -5.92 17.04 -9.14
N SER A 187 -5.29 18.18 -9.41
CA SER A 187 -5.52 18.98 -10.61
C SER A 187 -4.25 19.69 -11.01
N GLU A 188 -4.03 19.85 -12.31
CA GLU A 188 -2.89 20.62 -12.86
C GLU A 188 -1.52 20.16 -12.32
N GLY A 189 -1.40 18.85 -12.00
CA GLY A 189 -0.17 18.27 -11.47
C GLY A 189 0.13 18.65 -10.01
N ARG A 190 -0.87 19.09 -9.23
CA ARG A 190 -0.74 19.41 -7.80
C ARG A 190 -1.80 18.69 -6.97
N ILE A 191 -1.41 18.26 -5.77
CA ILE A 191 -2.32 17.72 -4.75
C ILE A 191 -2.70 18.85 -3.78
N GLY A 192 -3.98 19.19 -3.74
CA GLY A 192 -4.52 20.25 -2.90
C GLY A 192 -4.82 19.83 -1.45
N ALA A 193 -5.45 20.73 -0.70
CA ALA A 193 -5.82 20.51 0.70
C ALA A 193 -6.85 19.37 0.88
N PRO A 194 -6.80 18.59 1.97
CA PRO A 194 -7.76 17.50 2.21
C PRO A 194 -9.20 18.00 2.39
N GLU A 195 -10.11 17.54 1.52
CA GLU A 195 -11.53 17.88 1.55
C GLU A 195 -12.37 16.89 2.38
N ALA A 196 -11.89 15.66 2.56
CA ALA A 196 -12.52 14.65 3.41
C ALA A 196 -11.49 13.82 4.18
N ALA A 197 -11.92 13.25 5.29
CA ALA A 197 -11.11 12.38 6.15
C ALA A 197 -11.96 11.23 6.68
N PHE A 198 -11.44 10.00 6.58
CA PHE A 198 -12.12 8.77 6.97
C PHE A 198 -11.24 7.97 7.93
N LEU A 199 -11.59 7.98 9.21
CA LEU A 199 -10.93 7.16 10.22
C LEU A 199 -11.64 5.80 10.33
N LEU A 200 -10.98 4.75 9.87
CA LEU A 200 -11.51 3.38 9.86
C LEU A 200 -11.05 2.63 11.11
N SER A 201 -11.97 1.96 11.79
CA SER A 201 -11.68 1.22 13.02
C SER A 201 -11.35 -0.24 12.74
N THR A 202 -10.07 -0.60 12.78
CA THR A 202 -9.63 -2.01 12.79
C THR A 202 -10.00 -2.71 14.10
N ARG A 203 -10.10 -1.97 15.21
CA ARG A 203 -10.47 -2.51 16.53
C ARG A 203 -11.88 -3.07 16.57
N GLU A 204 -12.83 -2.44 15.89
CA GLU A 204 -14.22 -2.94 15.83
C GLU A 204 -14.32 -4.32 15.17
N THR A 205 -13.50 -4.57 14.15
CA THR A 205 -13.49 -5.85 13.43
C THR A 205 -12.56 -6.89 14.07
N LEU A 206 -11.35 -6.47 14.45
CA LEU A 206 -10.25 -7.37 14.82
C LEU A 206 -10.00 -7.43 16.34
N GLY A 207 -10.63 -6.56 17.12
CA GLY A 207 -10.37 -6.42 18.56
C GLY A 207 -9.03 -5.74 18.89
N ARG A 208 -8.31 -5.21 17.90
CA ARG A 208 -7.02 -4.52 18.04
C ARG A 208 -6.80 -3.48 16.95
N GLU A 209 -5.82 -2.61 17.15
CA GLU A 209 -5.42 -1.62 16.15
C GLU A 209 -4.35 -2.20 15.22
N GLU A 210 -4.57 -2.02 13.92
CA GLU A 210 -3.60 -2.25 12.85
C GLU A 210 -3.40 -0.95 12.07
N GLY A 211 -2.19 -0.77 11.54
CA GLY A 211 -1.83 0.35 10.68
C GLY A 211 -2.15 0.03 9.23
N LEU A 212 -2.46 1.05 8.43
CA LEU A 212 -2.55 0.91 6.98
C LEU A 212 -1.17 0.61 6.37
N SER A 213 -1.07 -0.44 5.55
CA SER A 213 0.11 -0.75 4.74
C SER A 213 -0.05 -0.36 3.27
N ASP A 214 -1.23 -0.57 2.67
CA ASP A 214 -1.49 -0.11 1.29
C ASP A 214 -2.98 0.18 1.05
N LEU A 215 -3.27 0.95 0.01
CA LEU A 215 -4.60 1.27 -0.47
C LEU A 215 -4.62 1.18 -1.99
N GLN A 216 -5.54 0.39 -2.55
CA GLN A 216 -5.70 0.29 -4.00
C GLN A 216 -7.18 0.36 -4.38
N ARG A 217 -7.48 0.94 -5.54
CA ARG A 217 -8.82 0.91 -6.14
C ARG A 217 -8.87 -0.19 -7.19
N ASP A 218 -9.81 -1.13 -7.08
CA ASP A 218 -10.00 -2.17 -8.08
C ASP A 218 -10.58 -1.54 -9.36
N PRO A 219 -9.84 -1.57 -10.50
CA PRO A 219 -10.31 -0.94 -11.72
C PRO A 219 -11.53 -1.64 -12.34
N ARG A 220 -11.85 -2.89 -11.92
CA ARG A 220 -12.92 -3.69 -12.52
C ARG A 220 -14.31 -3.32 -11.99
N ASP A 221 -14.42 -3.05 -10.69
CA ASP A 221 -15.69 -2.75 -10.04
C ASP A 221 -15.67 -1.46 -9.19
N GLY A 222 -14.51 -0.80 -9.11
CA GLY A 222 -14.35 0.45 -8.36
C GLY A 222 -14.32 0.31 -6.85
N SER A 223 -14.32 -0.92 -6.33
CA SER A 223 -14.14 -1.19 -4.90
C SER A 223 -12.77 -0.74 -4.40
N TRP A 224 -12.65 -0.55 -3.09
CA TRP A 224 -11.40 -0.18 -2.44
C TRP A 224 -10.85 -1.37 -1.67
N LEU A 225 -9.56 -1.65 -1.87
CA LEU A 225 -8.81 -2.65 -1.15
C LEU A 225 -7.91 -1.95 -0.14
N ILE A 226 -8.04 -2.34 1.12
CA ILE A 226 -7.28 -1.77 2.24
C ILE A 226 -6.44 -2.86 2.84
N LEU A 227 -5.13 -2.73 2.72
CA LEU A 227 -4.16 -3.63 3.31
C LEU A 227 -3.70 -3.02 4.63
N THR A 228 -3.76 -3.81 5.71
CA THR A 228 -3.27 -3.41 7.03
C THR A 228 -2.19 -4.36 7.50
N SER A 229 -1.34 -3.86 8.39
CA SER A 229 -0.41 -4.71 9.13
C SER A 229 -0.25 -4.30 10.59
N HIS A 230 0.24 -5.25 11.38
CA HIS A 230 0.41 -5.15 12.81
C HIS A 230 1.75 -5.75 13.22
N GLU A 231 2.50 -4.97 13.99
CA GLU A 231 3.82 -5.33 14.50
C GLU A 231 3.80 -5.20 16.03
N ALA A 232 3.55 -6.30 16.74
CA ALA A 232 3.65 -6.30 18.20
C ALA A 232 3.99 -7.68 18.75
N GLY A 233 4.73 -7.70 19.87
CA GLY A 233 5.19 -8.96 20.48
C GLY A 233 6.04 -9.81 19.52
N GLY A 234 6.74 -9.13 18.60
CA GLY A 234 7.50 -9.71 17.49
C GLY A 234 6.66 -10.46 16.45
N ARG A 235 5.32 -10.44 16.53
CA ARG A 235 4.46 -11.01 15.48
C ARG A 235 4.21 -9.95 14.42
N HIS A 236 4.35 -10.37 13.17
CA HIS A 236 4.01 -9.61 11.98
C HIS A 236 2.83 -10.29 11.33
N GLU A 237 1.73 -9.57 11.20
CA GLU A 237 0.52 -10.07 10.57
C GLU A 237 -0.23 -8.91 9.93
N GLY A 238 -1.26 -9.22 9.15
CA GLY A 238 -2.04 -8.18 8.49
C GLY A 238 -3.32 -8.71 7.90
N HIS A 239 -4.15 -7.79 7.42
CA HIS A 239 -5.45 -8.12 6.85
C HIS A 239 -5.67 -7.33 5.57
N LEU A 240 -6.34 -7.97 4.63
CA LEU A 240 -6.90 -7.30 3.46
C LEU A 240 -8.40 -7.13 3.66
N PHE A 241 -8.89 -5.91 3.48
CA PHE A 241 -10.31 -5.59 3.48
C PHE A 241 -10.75 -5.15 2.10
N ARG A 242 -12.04 -5.31 1.82
CA ARG A 242 -12.68 -4.78 0.62
C ARG A 242 -13.88 -3.92 1.00
N LEU A 243 -13.89 -2.69 0.53
CA LEU A 243 -14.98 -1.74 0.72
C LEU A 243 -15.70 -1.46 -0.61
N PRO A 244 -17.00 -1.12 -0.59
CA PRO A 244 -17.76 -0.84 -1.80
C PRO A 244 -17.18 0.29 -2.65
N ALA A 245 -17.49 0.27 -3.94
CA ALA A 245 -17.34 1.46 -4.79
C ALA A 245 -18.12 2.64 -4.17
N GLY A 246 -17.60 3.85 -4.30
CA GLY A 246 -18.21 5.03 -3.69
C GLY A 246 -17.86 5.27 -2.22
N ALA A 247 -17.21 4.33 -1.51
CA ALA A 247 -16.91 4.46 -0.08
C ALA A 247 -16.18 5.76 0.32
N PHE A 248 -15.43 6.35 -0.61
CA PHE A 248 -14.61 7.54 -0.38
C PHE A 248 -14.81 8.63 -1.45
N GLU A 249 -15.89 8.61 -2.22
CA GLU A 249 -16.09 9.54 -3.36
C GLU A 249 -16.55 10.95 -2.94
N GLY A 250 -16.85 11.18 -1.66
CA GLY A 250 -17.28 12.49 -1.16
C GLY A 250 -17.20 12.60 0.37
N PRO A 251 -17.55 13.76 0.93
CA PRO A 251 -17.62 13.92 2.38
C PRO A 251 -18.70 13.01 2.95
N GLY A 252 -18.39 12.32 4.03
CA GLY A 252 -19.31 11.40 4.66
C GLY A 252 -18.71 10.72 5.89
N PRO A 253 -19.52 9.96 6.64
CA PRO A 253 -19.00 9.14 7.71
C PRO A 253 -18.05 8.08 7.15
N ALA A 254 -17.05 7.70 7.94
CA ALA A 254 -16.18 6.58 7.63
C ALA A 254 -17.00 5.28 7.48
N PRO A 255 -16.82 4.49 6.41
CA PRO A 255 -17.45 3.18 6.30
C PRO A 255 -16.86 2.22 7.34
N SER A 256 -17.65 1.23 7.76
CA SER A 256 -17.11 0.10 8.52
C SER A 256 -16.25 -0.77 7.60
N LEU A 257 -15.09 -1.24 8.07
CA LEU A 257 -14.22 -2.17 7.34
C LEU A 257 -14.90 -3.50 6.99
N GLY A 258 -15.95 -3.87 7.73
CA GLY A 258 -16.58 -5.17 7.59
C GLY A 258 -15.60 -6.30 7.95
N ARG A 259 -15.78 -7.46 7.35
CA ARG A 259 -14.95 -8.63 7.59
C ARG A 259 -13.72 -8.64 6.65
N PRO A 260 -12.53 -9.07 7.11
CA PRO A 260 -11.38 -9.23 6.24
C PRO A 260 -11.67 -10.19 5.09
N LEU A 261 -11.21 -9.82 3.90
CA LEU A 261 -11.15 -10.69 2.73
C LEU A 261 -10.06 -11.76 2.90
N ARG A 262 -8.93 -11.40 3.49
CA ARG A 262 -7.80 -12.32 3.78
C ARG A 262 -7.04 -11.88 5.02
N ALA A 263 -6.40 -12.83 5.69
CA ALA A 263 -5.46 -12.59 6.78
C ALA A 263 -4.09 -13.17 6.42
N PHE A 264 -3.03 -12.46 6.78
CA PHE A 264 -1.64 -12.80 6.48
C PHE A 264 -0.85 -13.03 7.76
N ARG A 265 0.11 -13.96 7.69
CA ARG A 265 1.03 -14.28 8.80
C ARG A 265 2.41 -13.64 8.67
N ALA A 266 2.63 -12.86 7.62
CA ALA A 266 3.79 -11.98 7.43
C ALA A 266 3.29 -10.52 7.45
N LYS A 267 4.19 -9.53 7.45
CA LYS A 267 3.86 -8.09 7.38
C LYS A 267 3.58 -7.72 5.92
N PRO A 268 2.31 -7.62 5.48
CA PRO A 268 2.04 -7.23 4.10
C PRO A 268 2.31 -5.73 3.96
N GLU A 269 2.94 -5.31 2.85
CA GLU A 269 3.24 -3.89 2.61
C GLU A 269 2.67 -3.35 1.32
N GLY A 270 2.77 -4.09 0.20
CA GLY A 270 2.27 -3.62 -1.08
C GLY A 270 1.21 -4.54 -1.67
N LEU A 271 0.27 -3.96 -2.40
CA LEU A 271 -0.82 -4.67 -3.07
C LEU A 271 -0.87 -4.25 -4.55
N ALA A 272 -0.88 -5.24 -5.45
CA ALA A 272 -1.19 -5.01 -6.86
C ALA A 272 -2.41 -5.81 -7.29
N ILE A 273 -3.20 -5.23 -8.19
CA ILE A 273 -4.40 -5.84 -8.75
C ILE A 273 -4.11 -6.24 -10.20
N LEU A 274 -4.23 -7.53 -10.51
CA LEU A 274 -4.02 -8.05 -11.84
C LEU A 274 -5.28 -7.90 -12.71
N PRO A 275 -5.17 -7.88 -14.05
CA PRO A 275 -6.33 -7.79 -14.94
C PRO A 275 -7.35 -8.91 -14.76
N THR A 276 -6.90 -10.09 -14.31
CA THR A 276 -7.78 -11.24 -14.01
C THR A 276 -8.62 -11.00 -12.75
N GLY A 277 -8.14 -10.14 -11.84
CA GLY A 277 -8.67 -9.98 -10.50
C GLY A 277 -7.88 -10.60 -9.39
N ALA A 278 -6.88 -11.41 -9.72
CA ALA A 278 -5.91 -11.88 -8.75
C ALA A 278 -5.21 -10.68 -8.11
N LEU A 279 -4.88 -10.85 -6.85
CA LEU A 279 -4.15 -9.90 -6.06
C LEU A 279 -2.75 -10.43 -5.84
N VAL A 280 -1.76 -9.55 -5.98
CA VAL A 280 -0.39 -9.81 -5.54
C VAL A 280 -0.15 -8.98 -4.29
N VAL A 281 0.20 -9.64 -3.19
CA VAL A 281 0.62 -8.98 -1.95
C VAL A 281 2.11 -9.21 -1.77
N VAL A 282 2.88 -8.15 -1.57
CA VAL A 282 4.30 -8.24 -1.22
C VAL A 282 4.45 -8.02 0.29
N PHE A 283 5.42 -8.70 0.89
CA PHE A 283 5.69 -8.61 2.32
C PHE A 283 7.06 -8.03 2.56
N ASP A 284 7.13 -7.11 3.51
CA ASP A 284 8.38 -6.67 4.11
C ASP A 284 8.72 -7.58 5.30
N ASP A 285 9.98 -7.94 5.39
CA ASP A 285 10.52 -8.83 6.40
C ASP A 285 11.34 -8.11 7.47
N ASP A 286 11.51 -6.79 7.32
CA ASP A 286 11.99 -5.85 8.33
C ASP A 286 13.27 -6.31 9.04
N LYS A 287 14.20 -7.00 8.35
CA LYS A 287 15.44 -7.63 8.88
C LYS A 287 15.29 -8.51 10.14
N GLU A 288 14.18 -8.56 10.86
CA GLU A 288 13.90 -9.40 12.02
C GLU A 288 12.38 -9.70 12.04
N PRO A 289 11.89 -10.96 12.06
CA PRO A 289 12.56 -12.21 12.39
C PRO A 289 12.15 -13.38 11.45
N LYS A 290 12.73 -13.47 10.26
CA LYS A 290 12.51 -14.64 9.37
C LYS A 290 12.94 -16.00 9.92
N LYS A 291 13.68 -16.02 11.03
CA LYS A 291 13.86 -17.23 11.86
C LYS A 291 12.54 -17.90 12.26
N ARG A 292 11.40 -17.20 12.15
CA ARG A 292 10.06 -17.74 12.45
C ARG A 292 9.43 -18.53 11.30
N PHE A 293 9.93 -18.37 10.08
CA PHE A 293 9.50 -19.15 8.94
C PHE A 293 10.67 -20.06 8.54
N SER A 294 10.58 -21.35 8.86
CA SER A 294 11.60 -22.32 8.48
C SER A 294 11.80 -22.30 6.96
N GLY A 295 13.03 -22.03 6.50
CA GLY A 295 13.39 -22.09 5.08
C GLY A 295 13.55 -20.77 4.34
N TYR A 296 13.53 -19.61 5.02
CA TYR A 296 13.84 -18.31 4.40
C TYR A 296 15.16 -17.71 4.86
N GLU A 297 15.87 -17.12 3.91
CA GLU A 297 16.98 -16.20 4.19
C GLU A 297 16.43 -14.85 4.64
N GLN A 298 17.13 -14.18 5.58
CA GLN A 298 16.68 -12.99 6.32
C GLN A 298 16.26 -11.79 5.47
N SER A 299 16.52 -11.83 4.16
CA SER A 299 16.46 -10.69 3.27
C SER A 299 15.77 -10.99 1.94
N GLU A 300 15.16 -12.16 1.77
CA GLU A 300 14.34 -12.50 0.60
C GLU A 300 13.03 -11.71 0.58
N GLY A 301 12.76 -10.91 -0.45
CA GLY A 301 11.39 -10.41 -0.61
C GLY A 301 10.40 -11.58 -0.70
N LEU A 302 9.26 -11.48 -0.03
CA LEU A 302 8.20 -12.48 -0.09
C LEU A 302 6.99 -11.91 -0.83
N PHE A 303 6.20 -12.78 -1.44
CA PHE A 303 4.93 -12.38 -2.02
C PHE A 303 3.90 -13.50 -1.97
N GLU A 304 2.65 -13.16 -2.22
CA GLU A 304 1.56 -14.10 -2.41
C GLU A 304 0.69 -13.63 -3.59
N ILE A 305 0.25 -14.58 -4.42
CA ILE A 305 -0.74 -14.35 -5.47
C ILE A 305 -2.00 -15.14 -5.13
N PHE A 306 -3.17 -14.52 -5.13
CA PHE A 306 -4.43 -15.21 -4.89
C PHE A 306 -5.63 -14.55 -5.57
N GLU A 307 -6.68 -15.32 -5.84
CA GLU A 307 -7.94 -14.84 -6.38
C GLU A 307 -8.96 -14.61 -5.25
N PRO A 308 -9.49 -13.39 -5.06
CA PRO A 308 -10.55 -13.14 -4.09
C PRO A 308 -11.79 -14.01 -4.37
N GLY A 309 -12.21 -14.81 -3.39
CA GLY A 309 -13.45 -15.60 -3.45
C GLY A 309 -13.33 -17.02 -3.99
N ARG A 310 -12.11 -17.52 -4.23
CA ARG A 310 -11.80 -18.96 -4.35
C ARG A 310 -11.17 -19.46 -3.06
#